data_AF-F8AG62-F1
#
_entry.id   AF-F8AG62-F1
#
_cell.length_a   1.000
_cell.length_b   1.000
_cell.length_c   1.000
_cell.angle_alpha   90.00
_cell.angle_beta   90.00
_cell.angle_gamma   90.00
#
_symmetry.space_group_name_H-M   'P 1'
#
loop_
_entity.id
_entity.type
_entity.pdbx_description
1 polymer ?
#
loop_
_entity_poly.entity_id
_entity_poly.type
_entity_poly.pdbx_seq_one_letter_code
_entity_poly.pdbx_strand_id
1 'polypeptide(L)'
;MRKVSKVIVALAVLTLMCVIVGVNGEKIINAIGFQYLDERELYNAGEFKVDILPANVHVDGYVEGRLFSVYVLDKHNLEHFKKGESFTAVYSWENINYVKLNFNTTENLYIVVKNELNEREWIHFKVKASR
;
A
#
# COMPACT_ATOMS: atom_id res chain seq x y z
N MET A 1 -15.84 -27.58 42.56
CA MET A 1 -14.86 -28.01 41.53
C MET A 1 -15.07 -27.16 40.28
N ARG A 2 -13.99 -26.51 39.82
CA ARG A 2 -13.93 -25.55 38.71
C ARG A 2 -14.33 -26.17 37.37
N LYS A 3 -15.23 -25.52 36.62
CA LYS A 3 -15.31 -25.60 35.15
C LYS A 3 -15.76 -24.25 34.57
N VAL A 4 -14.98 -23.19 34.83
CA VAL A 4 -15.15 -21.87 34.19
C VAL A 4 -13.80 -21.45 33.62
N SER A 5 -13.24 -22.22 32.67
CA SER A 5 -11.89 -21.91 32.15
C SER A 5 -11.61 -22.34 30.71
N LYS A 6 -12.63 -22.62 29.88
CA LYS A 6 -12.37 -22.99 28.47
C LYS A 6 -13.12 -22.20 27.42
N VAL A 7 -14.20 -21.50 27.77
CA VAL A 7 -14.99 -20.75 26.77
C VAL A 7 -14.42 -19.35 26.53
N ILE A 8 -13.75 -18.74 27.52
CA ILE A 8 -13.20 -17.38 27.39
C ILE A 8 -11.92 -17.37 26.54
N VAL A 9 -11.17 -18.48 26.47
CA VAL A 9 -9.94 -18.56 25.67
C VAL A 9 -10.23 -18.68 24.17
N ALA A 10 -11.39 -19.22 23.79
CA ALA A 10 -11.79 -19.31 22.39
C ALA A 10 -12.27 -17.97 21.80
N LEU A 11 -12.68 -17.02 22.65
CA LEU A 11 -13.18 -15.71 22.21
C LEU A 11 -12.05 -14.67 22.00
N ALA A 12 -10.87 -14.91 22.59
CA ALA A 12 -9.71 -14.02 22.47
C ALA A 12 -8.84 -14.28 21.22
N VAL A 13 -9.07 -15.40 20.52
CA VAL A 13 -8.34 -15.73 19.28
C VAL A 13 -9.10 -15.24 18.04
N LEU A 14 -10.37 -14.84 18.17
CA LEU A 14 -11.19 -14.33 17.06
C LEU A 14 -11.02 -12.84 16.76
N THR A 15 -10.33 -12.07 17.61
CA THR A 15 -10.13 -10.62 17.43
C THR A 15 -8.85 -10.26 16.67
N LEU A 16 -8.09 -11.26 16.19
CA LEU A 16 -6.87 -11.05 15.40
C LEU A 16 -7.03 -11.39 13.91
N MET A 17 -8.26 -11.29 13.39
CA MET A 17 -8.46 -11.01 11.97
C MET A 17 -8.80 -9.54 11.85
N CYS A 18 -7.77 -8.70 11.90
CA CYS A 18 -7.82 -7.42 11.22
C CYS A 18 -8.17 -7.74 9.77
N VAL A 19 -9.45 -7.62 9.46
CA VAL A 19 -9.94 -7.58 8.09
C VAL A 19 -9.24 -6.36 7.48
N ILE A 20 -8.11 -6.60 6.82
CA ILE A 20 -7.51 -5.63 5.91
C ILE A 20 -8.49 -5.58 4.75
N VAL A 21 -9.52 -4.74 4.89
CA VAL A 21 -10.40 -4.38 3.79
C VAL A 21 -9.56 -3.51 2.88
N GLY A 22 -8.84 -4.14 1.95
CA GLY A 22 -8.27 -3.44 0.81
C GLY A 22 -9.44 -2.93 -0.02
N VAL A 23 -9.80 -1.66 0.15
CA VAL A 23 -10.77 -1.00 -0.73
C VAL A 23 -10.03 -0.81 -2.05
N ASN A 24 -10.22 -1.77 -2.97
CA ASN A 24 -9.64 -1.75 -4.31
C ASN A 24 -10.22 -0.57 -5.11
N GLY A 25 -9.60 0.59 -5.02
CA GLY A 25 -9.70 1.66 -6.00
C GLY A 25 -8.44 1.64 -6.84
N GLU A 26 -8.33 0.72 -7.80
CA GLU A 26 -7.20 0.75 -8.75
C GLU A 26 -7.35 1.99 -9.63
N LYS A 27 -6.51 3.02 -9.43
CA LYS A 27 -6.44 4.14 -10.39
C LYS A 27 -5.39 3.80 -11.43
N ILE A 28 -5.82 3.84 -12.69
CA ILE A 28 -4.96 3.55 -13.83
C ILE A 28 -4.30 4.85 -14.25
N ILE A 29 -2.97 4.89 -14.17
CA ILE A 29 -2.22 6.00 -14.71
C ILE A 29 -1.94 5.72 -16.22
N ASN A 30 -2.59 6.46 -17.14
CA ASN A 30 -2.76 6.07 -18.56
C ASN A 30 -1.63 6.50 -19.54
N ALA A 31 -1.03 5.56 -20.28
CA ALA A 31 0.30 5.57 -20.92
C ALA A 31 0.55 6.54 -22.11
N ILE A 32 -0.30 7.56 -22.33
CA ILE A 32 -0.35 8.33 -23.59
C ILE A 32 0.32 9.72 -23.54
N GLY A 33 1.06 10.04 -22.47
CA GLY A 33 1.94 11.22 -22.41
C GLY A 33 1.66 12.09 -21.20
N PHE A 34 2.64 12.15 -20.29
CA PHE A 34 2.61 12.85 -18.99
C PHE A 34 1.42 12.51 -18.10
N GLN A 35 1.68 11.65 -17.14
CA GLN A 35 0.71 11.39 -16.11
C GLN A 35 1.09 12.11 -14.83
N TYR A 36 0.09 12.68 -14.19
CA TYR A 36 0.24 13.39 -12.94
C TYR A 36 -0.92 13.00 -12.04
N LEU A 37 -0.59 12.52 -10.85
CA LEU A 37 -1.52 12.26 -9.77
C LEU A 37 -1.05 13.08 -8.57
N ASP A 38 -1.98 13.82 -7.97
CA ASP A 38 -1.74 14.68 -6.81
C ASP A 38 -2.99 14.61 -5.95
N GLU A 39 -2.96 13.70 -4.99
CA GLU A 39 -4.12 13.30 -4.22
C GLU A 39 -3.78 13.25 -2.74
N ARG A 40 -4.68 13.82 -1.95
CA ARG A 40 -4.67 13.65 -0.50
C ARG A 40 -5.87 12.80 -0.13
N GLU A 41 -5.61 11.58 0.31
CA GLU A 41 -6.67 10.60 0.55
C GLU A 41 -6.66 10.11 2.00
N LEU A 42 -7.86 9.80 2.50
CA LEU A 42 -8.04 9.21 3.82
C LEU A 42 -7.90 7.70 3.71
N TYR A 43 -7.03 7.13 4.54
CA TYR A 43 -6.81 5.71 4.73
C TYR A 43 -7.39 5.30 6.08
N ASN A 44 -8.09 4.17 6.14
CA ASN A 44 -8.45 3.51 7.38
C ASN A 44 -7.24 2.84 8.02
N ALA A 45 -7.38 2.44 9.29
CA ALA A 45 -6.34 1.72 10.02
C ALA A 45 -5.90 0.46 9.26
N GLY A 46 -4.60 0.36 8.95
CA GLY A 46 -4.05 -0.77 8.19
C GLY A 46 -4.47 -0.86 6.71
N GLU A 47 -5.23 0.12 6.19
CA GLU A 47 -5.66 0.13 4.78
C GLU A 47 -4.46 0.35 3.86
N PHE A 48 -4.52 -0.25 2.67
CA PHE A 48 -3.61 0.05 1.58
C PHE A 48 -4.37 0.38 0.31
N LYS A 49 -3.72 1.15 -0.57
CA LYS A 49 -4.19 1.45 -1.93
C LYS A 49 -3.11 1.12 -2.94
N VAL A 50 -3.53 0.89 -4.18
CA VAL A 50 -2.68 0.40 -5.26
C VAL A 50 -2.91 1.22 -6.52
N ASP A 51 -1.84 1.75 -7.08
CA ASP A 51 -1.85 2.44 -8.37
C ASP A 51 -0.88 1.78 -9.36
N ILE A 52 -1.21 1.85 -10.64
CA ILE A 52 -0.41 1.22 -11.71
C ILE A 52 0.63 2.22 -12.22
N LEU A 53 1.89 1.81 -12.21
CA LEU A 53 2.99 2.53 -12.86
C LEU A 53 3.24 1.92 -14.26
N PRO A 54 3.12 2.71 -15.35
CA PRO A 54 3.40 2.21 -16.70
C PRO A 54 4.85 1.76 -16.86
N ALA A 55 5.10 0.88 -17.82
CA ALA A 55 6.44 0.53 -18.28
C ALA A 55 7.16 1.68 -18.99
N ASN A 56 8.50 1.68 -18.91
CA ASN A 56 9.40 2.58 -19.63
C ASN A 56 9.12 4.07 -19.35
N VAL A 57 8.90 4.40 -18.07
CA VAL A 57 8.74 5.79 -17.62
C VAL A 57 9.69 6.10 -16.46
N HIS A 58 10.07 7.36 -16.37
CA HIS A 58 10.63 7.94 -15.15
C HIS A 58 9.48 8.35 -14.21
N VAL A 59 9.55 7.86 -12.98
CA VAL A 59 8.64 8.18 -11.89
C VAL A 59 9.33 9.18 -10.96
N ASP A 60 8.73 10.35 -10.80
CA ASP A 60 9.20 11.40 -9.87
C ASP A 60 8.02 11.90 -9.02
N GLY A 61 8.25 12.13 -7.72
CA GLY A 61 7.18 12.52 -6.82
C GLY A 61 7.50 12.33 -5.35
N TYR A 62 6.47 12.27 -4.52
CA TYR A 62 6.59 11.94 -3.11
C TYR A 62 5.32 11.33 -2.53
N VAL A 63 5.48 10.65 -1.40
CA VAL A 63 4.41 10.27 -0.49
C VAL A 63 4.71 10.91 0.86
N GLU A 64 3.71 11.51 1.50
CA GLU A 64 3.81 12.18 2.80
C GLU A 64 2.64 11.81 3.71
N GLY A 65 2.93 11.57 4.98
CA GLY A 65 1.98 11.14 6.01
C GLY A 65 2.64 11.14 7.39
N ARG A 66 1.97 10.55 8.39
CA ARG A 66 2.48 10.36 9.75
C ARG A 66 3.23 9.03 9.87
N LEU A 67 2.63 7.91 9.44
CA LEU A 67 3.31 6.61 9.43
C LEU A 67 2.72 5.67 8.37
N PHE A 68 3.50 5.41 7.32
CA PHE A 68 3.09 4.56 6.21
C PHE A 68 4.26 3.72 5.68
N SER A 69 3.93 2.74 4.85
CA SER A 69 4.87 2.00 4.03
C SER A 69 4.51 2.15 2.54
N VAL A 70 5.53 2.16 1.68
CA VAL A 70 5.38 2.18 0.22
C VAL A 70 6.12 0.99 -0.36
N TYR A 71 5.46 0.27 -1.26
CA TYR A 71 6.03 -0.86 -1.98
C TYR A 71 5.83 -0.66 -3.47
N VAL A 72 6.88 -0.90 -4.26
CA VAL A 72 6.77 -1.02 -5.71
C VAL A 72 6.92 -2.50 -6.05
N LEU A 73 5.87 -3.08 -6.60
CA LEU A 73 5.75 -4.52 -6.82
C LEU A 73 5.51 -4.80 -8.31
N ASP A 74 6.03 -5.93 -8.79
CA ASP A 74 5.50 -6.53 -10.01
C ASP A 74 4.10 -7.15 -9.75
N LYS A 75 3.47 -7.66 -10.81
CA LYS A 75 2.13 -8.28 -10.70
C LYS A 75 2.10 -9.49 -9.76
N HIS A 76 3.12 -10.35 -9.80
CA HIS A 76 3.17 -11.57 -9.00
C HIS A 76 3.30 -11.24 -7.50
N ASN A 77 4.21 -10.32 -7.17
CA ASN A 77 4.43 -9.87 -5.80
C ASN A 77 3.26 -9.05 -5.26
N LEU A 78 2.52 -8.31 -6.10
CA LEU A 78 1.27 -7.67 -5.70
C LEU A 78 0.21 -8.69 -5.26
N GLU A 79 0.07 -9.82 -5.99
CA GLU A 79 -0.87 -10.87 -5.62
C GLU A 79 -0.50 -11.53 -4.28
N HIS A 80 0.79 -11.75 -4.03
CA HIS A 80 1.29 -12.24 -2.75
C HIS A 80 1.02 -11.25 -1.62
N PHE A 81 1.31 -9.96 -1.84
CA PHE A 81 1.01 -8.88 -0.89
C PHE A 81 -0.48 -8.86 -0.51
N LYS A 82 -1.38 -8.90 -1.51
CA LYS A 82 -2.84 -8.89 -1.29
C LYS A 82 -3.33 -10.10 -0.49
N LYS A 83 -2.62 -11.23 -0.52
CA LYS A 83 -2.92 -12.45 0.26
C LYS A 83 -2.27 -12.49 1.64
N GLY A 84 -1.40 -11.52 1.97
CA GLY A 84 -0.59 -11.56 3.18
C GLY A 84 0.51 -12.63 3.14
N GLU A 85 0.91 -13.06 1.94
CA GLU A 85 2.00 -14.00 1.71
C GLU A 85 3.35 -13.26 1.64
N SER A 86 4.45 -14.01 1.70
CA SER A 86 5.78 -13.44 1.48
C SER A 86 5.89 -12.90 0.04
N PHE A 87 6.40 -11.68 -0.09
CA PHE A 87 6.65 -11.00 -1.36
C PHE A 87 8.02 -10.33 -1.35
N THR A 88 8.52 -9.98 -2.53
CA THR A 88 9.75 -9.19 -2.73
C THR A 88 9.40 -7.92 -3.49
N ALA A 89 9.72 -6.77 -2.92
CA ALA A 89 9.50 -5.49 -3.57
C ALA A 89 10.69 -5.10 -4.45
N VAL A 90 10.40 -4.46 -5.59
CA VAL A 90 11.42 -3.80 -6.43
C VAL A 90 12.00 -2.61 -5.66
N TYR A 91 11.13 -1.85 -5.00
CA TYR A 91 11.49 -0.80 -4.06
C TYR A 91 10.60 -0.89 -2.83
N SER A 92 11.16 -0.64 -1.65
CA SER A 92 10.40 -0.60 -0.40
C SER A 92 10.88 0.55 0.49
N TRP A 93 9.91 1.16 1.16
CA TRP A 93 10.13 2.11 2.24
C TRP A 93 9.10 1.80 3.33
N GLU A 94 9.55 1.41 4.51
CA GLU A 94 8.67 0.89 5.56
C GLU A 94 8.69 1.78 6.80
N ASN A 95 7.52 2.00 7.40
CA ASN A 95 7.36 2.75 8.64
C ASN A 95 8.00 4.16 8.60
N ILE A 96 7.71 4.90 7.53
CA ILE A 96 8.22 6.24 7.26
C ILE A 96 7.11 7.30 7.31
N ASN A 97 7.48 8.58 7.33
CA ASN A 97 6.57 9.72 7.24
C ASN A 97 6.71 10.51 5.93
N TYR A 98 7.77 10.24 5.16
CA TYR A 98 8.04 10.90 3.89
C TYR A 98 8.95 10.05 3.02
N VAL A 99 8.66 9.97 1.72
CA VAL A 99 9.57 9.43 0.72
C VAL A 99 9.50 10.25 -0.54
N LYS A 100 10.67 10.57 -1.11
CA LYS A 100 10.77 11.05 -2.46
C LYS A 100 10.90 9.87 -3.42
N LEU A 101 10.01 9.79 -4.39
CA LEU A 101 10.03 8.81 -5.47
C LEU A 101 10.90 9.37 -6.60
N ASN A 102 11.91 8.62 -7.01
CA ASN A 102 12.72 8.96 -8.18
C ASN A 102 13.35 7.68 -8.73
N PHE A 103 12.70 7.05 -9.70
CA PHE A 103 13.18 5.79 -10.30
C PHE A 103 12.60 5.58 -11.70
N ASN A 104 13.17 4.64 -12.44
CA ASN A 104 12.67 4.24 -13.76
C ASN A 104 11.95 2.90 -13.67
N THR A 105 10.90 2.74 -14.46
CA THR A 105 10.25 1.45 -14.67
C THR A 105 10.71 0.83 -15.99
N THR A 106 10.98 -0.47 -15.98
CA THR A 106 11.28 -1.25 -17.20
C THR A 106 10.05 -2.01 -17.70
N GLU A 107 9.11 -2.29 -16.79
CA GLU A 107 7.85 -2.99 -17.03
C GLU A 107 6.72 -2.31 -16.25
N ASN A 108 5.48 -2.79 -16.41
CA ASN A 108 4.37 -2.29 -15.60
C ASN A 108 4.56 -2.75 -14.16
N LEU A 109 4.61 -1.79 -13.25
CA LEU A 109 4.74 -2.02 -11.82
C LEU A 109 3.50 -1.47 -11.09
N TYR A 110 3.42 -1.76 -9.80
CA TYR A 110 2.33 -1.33 -8.94
C TYR A 110 2.93 -0.66 -7.72
N ILE A 111 2.50 0.56 -7.44
CA ILE A 111 2.86 1.25 -6.20
C ILE A 111 1.74 1.02 -5.19
N VAL A 112 2.11 0.48 -4.04
CA VAL A 112 1.23 0.24 -2.91
C VAL A 112 1.59 1.24 -1.82
N VAL A 113 0.61 1.98 -1.33
CA VAL A 113 0.75 2.84 -0.15
C VAL A 113 -0.10 2.23 0.96
N LYS A 114 0.51 1.92 2.10
CA LYS A 114 -0.13 1.27 3.24
C LYS A 114 -0.04 2.14 4.47
N ASN A 115 -1.17 2.42 5.10
CA ASN A 115 -1.22 3.06 6.41
C ASN A 115 -0.76 2.06 7.49
N GLU A 116 0.28 2.41 8.23
CA GLU A 116 0.81 1.57 9.32
C GLU A 116 0.23 1.95 10.69
N LEU A 117 -0.56 3.02 10.76
CA LEU A 117 -1.27 3.38 11.98
C LEU A 117 -2.47 2.44 12.22
N ASN A 118 -2.77 2.27 13.51
CA ASN A 118 -4.00 1.66 14.00
C ASN A 118 -5.19 2.65 14.04
N GLU A 119 -5.07 3.79 13.36
CA GLU A 119 -6.08 4.83 13.24
C GLU A 119 -6.15 5.35 11.79
N ARG A 120 -7.14 6.20 11.51
CA ARG A 120 -7.28 6.80 10.18
C ARG A 120 -6.22 7.87 9.96
N GLU A 121 -5.74 7.97 8.73
CA GLU A 121 -4.71 8.93 8.36
C GLU A 121 -4.97 9.55 6.98
N TRP A 122 -4.68 10.83 6.83
CA TRP A 122 -4.57 11.46 5.52
C TRP A 122 -3.15 11.28 4.98
N ILE A 123 -3.02 10.60 3.86
CA ILE A 123 -1.74 10.44 3.15
C ILE A 123 -1.81 11.24 1.86
N HIS A 124 -0.78 12.04 1.61
CA HIS A 124 -0.61 12.80 0.37
C HIS A 124 0.28 12.01 -0.56
N PHE A 125 -0.28 11.58 -1.69
CA PHE A 125 0.44 10.93 -2.77
C PHE A 125 0.52 11.86 -3.98
N LYS A 126 1.74 12.20 -4.39
CA LYS A 126 2.00 13.00 -5.58
C LYS A 126 3.00 12.27 -6.45
N VAL A 127 2.60 11.91 -7.67
CA VAL A 127 3.49 11.20 -8.61
C VAL A 127 3.32 11.74 -10.02
N LYS A 128 4.44 11.84 -10.72
CA LYS A 128 4.52 12.14 -12.14
C LYS A 128 5.22 10.99 -12.85
N ALA A 129 4.62 10.48 -13.91
CA ALA A 129 5.24 9.54 -14.82
C ALA A 129 5.46 10.18 -16.19
N SER A 130 6.72 10.19 -16.65
CA SER A 130 7.12 10.77 -17.95
C SER A 130 8.10 9.86 -18.69
N ARG A 131 8.06 9.88 -20.02
CA ARG A 131 9.03 9.19 -20.89
C ARG A 131 10.20 10.11 -21.22
#